data_AF-A0A8T5TEF6-F1
#
_entry.id   AF-A0A8T5TEF6-F1
#
_cell.length_a   1.000
_cell.length_b   1.000
_cell.length_c   1.000
_cell.angle_alpha   90.00
_cell.angle_beta   90.00
_cell.angle_gamma   90.00
#
_symmetry.space_group_name_H-M   'P 1'
#
loop_
_entity.id
_entity.type
_entity.pdbx_description
1 polymer ?
#
loop_
_entity_poly.entity_id
_entity_poly.type
_entity_poly.pdbx_seq_one_letter_code
_entity_poly.pdbx_strand_id
1 'polypeptide(L)'
;MIFTPSKIFEQYLQNLLDKRTTTELLTAIIENSDEESLRVSALKYLGELGLNDSFFEILEQTVISDSNQTIKLFAIEVIREKFLNEALPLINWAIQHEKSYLLKVSLIKVLKEIQDDGLKQSIINYLDQLSDESYEKWNFKQKYDIVIKNLLKNDLKYLAQNQLADILLNYITILELSQSYQYLSYEIDEELGVVTELNLSDLELETKGLPYGWKYNIESIEDITGLTNLTHLIKLDLSNNNIRTVKDLMQLKCLEELNLSNNKLNDEIEIEYLNNICAIQLIDLHDNSIAEKVTKSDFKPNVKVILKTYLQELEERFEQRFLQN
;
A
#
# COMPACT_ATOMS: atom_id res chain seq x y z
N MET A 1 -12.44 26.60 30.62
CA MET A 1 -12.21 25.19 30.99
C MET A 1 -12.05 24.45 29.67
N ILE A 2 -10.91 23.82 29.40
CA ILE A 2 -10.71 23.09 28.14
C ILE A 2 -11.59 21.84 28.23
N PHE A 3 -12.61 21.76 27.38
CA PHE A 3 -13.46 20.59 27.27
C PHE A 3 -12.77 19.61 26.32
N THR A 4 -12.08 18.60 26.87
CA THR A 4 -11.56 17.51 26.05
C THR A 4 -12.74 16.68 25.51
N PRO A 5 -12.60 16.04 24.33
CA PRO A 5 -13.65 15.17 23.79
C PRO A 5 -14.15 14.12 24.78
N SER A 6 -13.22 13.53 25.54
CA SER A 6 -13.55 12.55 26.60
C SER A 6 -14.44 13.13 27.70
N LYS A 7 -14.17 14.36 28.14
CA LYS A 7 -14.94 15.03 29.19
C LYS A 7 -16.31 15.48 28.68
N ILE A 8 -16.42 15.87 27.42
CA ILE A 8 -17.70 16.16 26.77
C ILE A 8 -18.57 14.89 26.75
N PHE A 9 -17.99 13.76 26.29
CA PHE A 9 -18.70 12.49 26.24
C PHE A 9 -19.07 11.96 27.64
N GLU A 10 -18.20 12.13 28.63
CA GLU A 10 -18.49 11.79 30.03
C GLU A 10 -19.71 12.58 30.56
N GLN A 11 -19.79 13.88 30.26
CA GLN A 11 -20.94 14.70 30.65
C GLN A 11 -22.23 14.28 29.95
N TYR A 12 -22.16 13.84 28.70
CA TYR A 12 -23.29 13.21 28.01
C TYR A 12 -23.76 11.94 28.74
N LEU A 13 -22.86 11.04 29.10
CA LEU A 13 -23.20 9.82 29.86
C LEU A 13 -23.80 10.12 31.23
N GLN A 14 -23.42 11.25 31.84
CA GLN A 14 -23.97 11.73 33.11
C GLN A 14 -25.30 12.49 32.97
N ASN A 15 -25.86 12.61 31.76
CA ASN A 15 -27.05 13.42 31.42
C ASN A 15 -26.89 14.92 31.75
N LEU A 16 -25.65 15.43 31.79
CA LEU A 16 -25.36 16.86 31.98
C LEU A 16 -25.38 17.63 30.66
N LEU A 17 -25.14 16.94 29.54
CA LEU A 17 -25.28 17.46 28.18
C LEU A 17 -26.29 16.60 27.43
N ASP A 18 -27.14 17.24 26.63
CA ASP A 18 -27.97 16.50 25.68
C ASP A 18 -27.16 16.10 24.44
N LYS A 19 -27.70 15.16 23.65
CA LYS A 19 -27.05 14.61 22.47
C LYS A 19 -26.72 15.69 21.42
N ARG A 20 -27.59 16.69 21.25
CA ARG A 20 -27.41 17.77 20.27
C ARG A 20 -26.23 18.66 20.68
N THR A 21 -26.22 19.16 21.91
CA THR A 21 -25.11 19.98 22.43
C THR A 21 -23.80 19.21 22.42
N THR A 22 -23.82 17.92 22.77
CA THR A 22 -22.64 17.06 22.73
C THR A 22 -22.08 16.97 21.31
N THR A 23 -22.95 16.81 20.31
CA THR A 23 -22.58 16.77 18.90
C THR A 23 -21.96 18.10 18.45
N GLU A 24 -22.63 19.22 18.73
CA GLU A 24 -22.14 20.57 18.38
C GLU A 24 -20.75 20.85 18.98
N LEU A 25 -20.51 20.45 20.23
CA LEU A 25 -19.21 20.62 20.89
C LEU A 25 -18.11 19.75 20.27
N LEU A 26 -18.40 18.49 19.97
CA LEU A 26 -17.42 17.58 19.36
C LEU A 26 -17.10 18.00 17.92
N THR A 27 -18.11 18.39 17.13
CA THR A 27 -17.91 18.95 15.79
C THR A 27 -17.07 20.21 15.82
N ALA A 28 -17.32 21.12 16.77
CA ALA A 28 -16.49 22.32 16.93
C ALA A 28 -15.02 22.00 17.22
N ILE A 29 -14.72 20.92 17.95
CA ILE A 29 -13.33 20.46 18.15
C ILE A 29 -12.73 19.97 16.84
N ILE A 30 -13.49 19.22 16.03
CA ILE A 30 -13.01 18.72 14.73
C ILE A 30 -12.69 19.88 13.80
N GLU A 31 -13.53 20.91 13.75
CA GLU A 31 -13.37 22.03 12.82
C GLU A 31 -12.30 23.05 13.23
N ASN A 32 -12.10 23.26 14.54
CA ASN A 32 -11.33 24.41 15.04
C ASN A 32 -10.05 24.04 15.81
N SER A 33 -9.82 22.76 16.11
CA SER A 33 -8.59 22.33 16.79
C SER A 33 -7.47 22.09 15.77
N ASP A 34 -6.28 22.62 16.05
CA ASP A 34 -5.06 22.26 15.31
C ASP A 34 -4.47 20.91 15.78
N GLU A 35 -4.86 20.44 16.97
CA GLU A 35 -4.35 19.18 17.52
C GLU A 35 -5.05 17.96 16.91
N GLU A 36 -4.31 17.21 16.09
CA GLU A 36 -4.77 15.98 15.45
C GLU A 36 -5.40 14.98 16.43
N SER A 37 -4.76 14.77 17.58
CA SER A 37 -5.23 13.81 18.60
C SER A 37 -6.61 14.16 19.17
N LEU A 38 -6.89 15.45 19.36
CA LEU A 38 -8.20 15.92 19.83
C LEU A 38 -9.27 15.73 18.76
N ARG A 39 -8.94 15.99 17.51
CA ARG A 39 -9.86 15.83 16.37
C ARG A 39 -10.22 14.35 16.14
N VAL A 40 -9.23 13.46 16.15
CA VAL A 40 -9.44 12.00 16.09
C VAL A 40 -10.30 11.53 17.27
N SER A 41 -9.98 12.00 18.47
CA SER A 41 -10.77 11.64 19.66
C SER A 41 -12.21 12.15 19.58
N ALA A 42 -12.44 13.33 19.02
CA ALA A 42 -13.78 13.87 18.83
C ALA A 42 -14.59 13.07 17.81
N LEU A 43 -14.01 12.72 16.67
CA LEU A 43 -14.64 11.84 15.67
C LEU A 43 -15.02 10.48 16.26
N LYS A 44 -14.13 9.89 17.07
CA LYS A 44 -14.41 8.64 17.77
C LYS A 44 -15.65 8.75 18.67
N TYR A 45 -15.70 9.77 19.52
CA TYR A 45 -16.83 9.94 20.44
C TYR A 45 -18.14 10.31 19.73
N LEU A 46 -18.10 11.04 18.61
CA LEU A 46 -19.28 11.24 17.76
C LEU A 46 -19.86 9.91 17.29
N GLY A 47 -19.00 8.97 16.87
CA GLY A 47 -19.43 7.63 16.42
C GLY A 47 -20.05 6.75 17.51
N GLU A 48 -19.84 7.08 18.79
CA GLU A 48 -20.47 6.41 19.93
C GLU A 48 -21.83 7.01 20.31
N LEU A 49 -22.19 8.20 19.80
CA LEU A 49 -23.48 8.84 20.11
C LEU A 49 -24.66 8.20 19.39
N GLY A 50 -24.43 7.29 18.43
CA GLY A 50 -25.49 6.65 17.64
C GLY A 50 -26.24 7.65 16.75
N LEU A 51 -25.51 8.56 16.10
CA LEU A 51 -25.99 9.39 15.01
C LEU A 51 -25.60 8.70 13.71
N ASN A 52 -26.56 8.29 12.89
CA ASN A 52 -26.22 7.62 11.64
C ASN A 52 -26.07 8.67 10.54
N ASP A 53 -27.17 9.26 10.07
CA ASP A 53 -27.14 10.18 8.91
C ASP A 53 -26.28 11.44 9.15
N SER A 54 -26.55 12.19 10.22
CA SER A 54 -25.78 13.42 10.53
C SER A 54 -24.29 13.17 10.83
N PHE A 55 -23.92 11.96 11.27
CA PHE A 55 -22.51 11.66 11.53
C PHE A 55 -21.79 11.30 10.24
N PHE A 56 -22.46 10.57 9.34
CA PHE A 56 -21.93 10.34 8.00
C PHE A 56 -21.65 11.65 7.26
N GLU A 57 -22.57 12.63 7.32
CA GLU A 57 -22.35 13.96 6.71
C GLU A 57 -21.09 14.65 7.26
N ILE A 58 -20.86 14.58 8.58
CA ILE A 58 -19.64 15.13 9.20
C ILE A 58 -18.39 14.41 8.69
N LEU A 59 -18.43 13.08 8.61
CA LEU A 59 -17.32 12.27 8.11
C LEU A 59 -17.03 12.58 6.63
N GLU A 60 -18.06 12.65 5.79
CA GLU A 60 -17.95 12.97 4.38
C GLU A 60 -17.31 14.35 4.17
N GLN A 61 -17.81 15.38 4.86
CA GLN A 61 -17.23 16.72 4.82
C GLN A 61 -15.78 16.74 5.30
N THR A 62 -15.46 15.95 6.33
CA THR A 62 -14.08 15.79 6.82
C THR A 62 -13.19 15.21 5.73
N VAL A 63 -13.60 14.13 5.05
CA VAL A 63 -12.80 13.54 3.96
C VAL A 63 -12.57 14.55 2.82
N ILE A 64 -13.62 15.28 2.43
CA ILE A 64 -13.55 16.21 1.30
C ILE A 64 -12.67 17.42 1.63
N SER A 65 -12.88 18.07 2.78
CA SER A 65 -12.43 19.45 3.01
C SER A 65 -11.26 19.62 3.99
N ASP A 66 -10.97 18.61 4.82
CA ASP A 66 -9.91 18.73 5.82
C ASP A 66 -8.54 18.98 5.17
N SER A 67 -7.62 19.61 5.87
CA SER A 67 -6.24 19.80 5.39
C SER A 67 -5.30 18.70 5.88
N ASN A 68 -5.65 18.03 6.97
CA ASN A 68 -4.84 16.99 7.58
C ASN A 68 -5.22 15.60 7.02
N GLN A 69 -4.25 14.96 6.37
CA GLN A 69 -4.42 13.65 5.74
C GLN A 69 -4.74 12.53 6.75
N THR A 70 -4.16 12.55 7.94
CA THR A 70 -4.44 11.57 9.01
C THR A 70 -5.90 11.63 9.43
N ILE A 71 -6.46 12.83 9.57
CA ILE A 71 -7.87 13.02 9.93
C ILE A 71 -8.79 12.50 8.84
N LYS A 72 -8.47 12.77 7.56
CA LYS A 72 -9.21 12.20 6.43
C LYS A 72 -9.16 10.67 6.41
N LEU A 73 -7.98 10.08 6.58
CA LEU A 73 -7.81 8.62 6.62
C LEU A 73 -8.62 8.02 7.77
N PHE A 74 -8.57 8.62 8.96
CA PHE A 74 -9.38 8.19 10.09
C PHE A 74 -10.89 8.27 9.78
N ALA A 75 -11.36 9.35 9.15
CA ALA A 75 -12.76 9.47 8.75
C ALA A 75 -13.17 8.38 7.74
N ILE A 76 -12.31 8.05 6.76
CA ILE A 76 -12.53 6.95 5.81
C ILE A 76 -12.64 5.60 6.53
N GLU A 77 -11.78 5.33 7.52
CA GLU A 77 -11.83 4.11 8.32
C GLU A 77 -13.16 3.99 9.08
N VAL A 78 -13.63 5.08 9.70
CA VAL A 78 -14.94 5.09 10.38
C VAL A 78 -16.08 4.89 9.38
N ILE A 79 -16.02 5.49 8.19
CA ILE A 79 -16.99 5.28 7.11
C ILE A 79 -17.02 3.80 6.71
N ARG A 80 -15.86 3.17 6.50
CA ARG A 80 -15.78 1.74 6.14
C ARG A 80 -16.47 0.87 7.20
N GLU A 81 -16.20 1.13 8.47
CA GLU A 81 -16.72 0.30 9.58
C GLU A 81 -18.22 0.47 9.84
N LYS A 82 -18.75 1.68 9.67
CA LYS A 82 -20.12 2.03 10.11
C LYS A 82 -21.09 2.40 8.99
N PHE A 83 -20.59 2.81 7.83
CA PHE A 83 -21.35 3.46 6.75
C PHE A 83 -20.94 2.94 5.36
N LEU A 84 -20.71 1.63 5.29
CA LEU A 84 -20.18 0.99 4.09
C LEU A 84 -21.08 1.20 2.86
N ASN A 85 -22.41 1.17 3.03
CA ASN A 85 -23.36 1.33 1.92
C ASN A 85 -23.52 2.80 1.49
N GLU A 86 -23.30 3.73 2.42
CA GLU A 86 -23.43 5.17 2.22
C GLU A 86 -22.17 5.77 1.56
N ALA A 87 -21.03 5.07 1.60
CA ALA A 87 -19.76 5.54 1.08
C ALA A 87 -19.71 5.73 -0.45
N LEU A 88 -20.68 5.18 -1.20
CA LEU A 88 -20.68 5.13 -2.67
C LEU A 88 -20.44 6.50 -3.34
N PRO A 89 -21.14 7.60 -2.98
CA PRO A 89 -20.96 8.90 -3.63
C PRO A 89 -19.58 9.49 -3.37
N LEU A 90 -19.10 9.37 -2.13
CA LEU A 90 -17.77 9.84 -1.71
C LEU A 90 -16.66 9.12 -2.48
N ILE A 91 -16.79 7.81 -2.63
CA ILE A 91 -15.79 7.04 -3.38
C ILE A 91 -15.82 7.40 -4.86
N ASN A 92 -17.01 7.54 -5.46
CA ASN A 92 -17.15 7.99 -6.84
C ASN A 92 -16.51 9.37 -7.06
N TRP A 93 -16.70 10.31 -6.12
CA TRP A 93 -16.03 11.60 -6.15
C TRP A 93 -14.51 11.45 -6.09
N ALA A 94 -13.99 10.63 -5.18
CA ALA A 94 -12.55 10.47 -4.97
C ALA A 94 -11.82 9.81 -6.13
N ILE A 95 -12.43 8.80 -6.76
CA ILE A 95 -11.93 8.19 -7.99
C ILE A 95 -11.62 9.30 -9.03
N GLN A 96 -12.51 10.26 -9.19
CA GLN A 96 -12.41 11.28 -10.22
C GLN A 96 -11.57 12.51 -9.81
N HIS A 97 -11.63 12.93 -8.54
CA HIS A 97 -11.16 14.27 -8.13
C HIS A 97 -10.10 14.27 -7.03
N GLU A 98 -9.95 13.20 -6.26
CA GLU A 98 -8.93 13.14 -5.22
C GLU A 98 -7.53 13.12 -5.86
N LYS A 99 -6.56 13.78 -5.24
CA LYS A 99 -5.17 13.82 -5.76
C LYS A 99 -4.23 12.98 -4.91
N SER A 100 -4.54 12.82 -3.63
CA SER A 100 -3.75 12.01 -2.71
C SER A 100 -3.85 10.53 -3.06
N TYR A 101 -2.72 9.91 -3.36
CA TYR A 101 -2.62 8.47 -3.57
C TYR A 101 -3.18 7.67 -2.38
N LEU A 102 -2.78 8.01 -1.15
CA LEU A 102 -3.21 7.27 0.04
C LEU A 102 -4.72 7.36 0.29
N LEU A 103 -5.34 8.53 0.05
CA LEU A 103 -6.79 8.68 0.19
C LEU A 103 -7.54 7.90 -0.89
N LYS A 104 -7.06 7.96 -2.15
CA LYS A 104 -7.60 7.13 -3.24
C LYS A 104 -7.56 5.65 -2.92
N VAL A 105 -6.40 5.13 -2.53
CA VAL A 105 -6.24 3.72 -2.17
C VAL A 105 -7.18 3.34 -1.04
N SER A 106 -7.27 4.18 0.01
CA SER A 106 -8.13 3.88 1.16
C SER A 106 -9.60 3.78 0.76
N LEU A 107 -10.09 4.71 -0.07
CA LEU A 107 -11.46 4.68 -0.58
C LEU A 107 -11.71 3.52 -1.57
N ILE A 108 -10.75 3.19 -2.44
CA ILE A 108 -10.87 2.04 -3.34
C ILE A 108 -10.85 0.72 -2.56
N LYS A 109 -10.14 0.63 -1.44
CA LYS A 109 -10.21 -0.55 -0.56
C LYS A 109 -11.62 -0.73 0.02
N VAL A 110 -12.31 0.36 0.38
CA VAL A 110 -13.73 0.31 0.79
C VAL A 110 -14.61 -0.26 -0.33
N LEU A 111 -14.34 0.06 -1.61
CA LEU A 111 -15.09 -0.49 -2.75
C LEU A 111 -15.04 -2.01 -2.85
N LYS A 112 -13.94 -2.64 -2.42
CA LYS A 112 -13.79 -4.09 -2.49
C LYS A 112 -14.78 -4.81 -1.56
N GLU A 113 -15.31 -4.11 -0.56
CA GLU A 113 -16.25 -4.62 0.42
C GLU A 113 -17.72 -4.37 0.04
N ILE A 114 -17.98 -3.54 -0.99
CA ILE A 114 -19.32 -3.20 -1.49
C ILE A 114 -19.59 -3.91 -2.82
N GLN A 115 -20.84 -4.31 -3.07
CA GLN A 115 -21.30 -4.72 -4.40
C GLN A 115 -22.33 -3.73 -4.93
N ASP A 116 -21.97 -2.96 -5.96
CA ASP A 116 -22.84 -2.00 -6.64
C ASP A 116 -22.54 -1.90 -8.15
N ASP A 117 -23.54 -2.13 -8.99
CA ASP A 117 -23.35 -2.14 -10.45
C ASP A 117 -23.12 -0.74 -11.05
N GLY A 118 -23.58 0.33 -10.40
CA GLY A 118 -23.38 1.70 -10.85
C GLY A 118 -21.91 2.12 -10.74
N LEU A 119 -21.27 1.77 -9.63
CA LEU A 119 -19.85 2.01 -9.41
C LEU A 119 -18.94 1.27 -10.37
N LYS A 120 -19.32 0.06 -10.82
CA LYS A 120 -18.55 -0.66 -11.84
C LYS A 120 -18.32 0.26 -13.03
N GLN A 121 -19.38 0.86 -13.57
CA GLN A 121 -19.26 1.75 -14.72
C GLN A 121 -18.37 2.98 -14.43
N SER A 122 -18.45 3.55 -13.22
CA SER A 122 -17.56 4.65 -12.82
C SER A 122 -16.09 4.26 -12.81
N ILE A 123 -15.74 3.07 -12.28
CA ILE A 123 -14.37 2.55 -12.28
C ILE A 123 -13.88 2.33 -13.73
N ILE A 124 -14.73 1.74 -14.57
CA ILE A 124 -14.42 1.49 -15.99
C ILE A 124 -14.12 2.82 -16.70
N ASN A 125 -14.97 3.82 -16.54
CA ASN A 125 -14.79 5.13 -17.15
C ASN A 125 -13.51 5.83 -16.66
N TYR A 126 -13.17 5.66 -15.38
CA TYR A 126 -11.95 6.24 -14.85
C TYR A 126 -10.69 5.55 -15.37
N LEU A 127 -10.69 4.21 -15.46
CA LEU A 127 -9.61 3.45 -16.09
C LEU A 127 -9.41 3.85 -17.55
N ASP A 128 -10.50 4.02 -18.30
CA ASP A 128 -10.47 4.51 -19.69
C ASP A 128 -9.80 5.89 -19.77
N GLN A 129 -10.28 6.86 -18.98
CA GLN A 129 -9.69 8.20 -18.90
C GLN A 129 -8.19 8.16 -18.58
N LEU A 130 -7.81 7.42 -17.55
CA LEU A 130 -6.42 7.31 -17.10
C LEU A 130 -5.49 6.74 -18.19
N SER A 131 -6.00 5.77 -18.97
CA SER A 131 -5.25 5.13 -20.05
C SER A 131 -5.11 5.99 -21.31
N ASP A 132 -5.98 6.99 -21.46
CA ASP A 132 -5.99 7.94 -22.58
C ASP A 132 -5.21 9.23 -22.30
N GLU A 133 -4.98 9.57 -21.03
CA GLU A 133 -4.17 10.72 -20.66
C GLU A 133 -2.73 10.57 -21.18
N SER A 134 -2.34 11.43 -22.13
CA SER A 134 -0.96 11.50 -22.63
C SER A 134 -0.04 12.05 -21.55
N TYR A 135 0.58 11.17 -20.77
CA TYR A 135 1.58 11.57 -19.80
C TYR A 135 2.91 11.81 -20.53
N GLU A 136 3.31 13.08 -20.65
CA GLU A 136 4.55 13.47 -21.36
C GLU A 136 5.82 13.09 -20.60
N LYS A 137 5.71 12.77 -19.31
CA LYS A 137 6.82 12.34 -18.46
C LYS A 137 6.83 10.81 -18.34
N TRP A 138 7.60 10.20 -19.25
CA TRP A 138 8.13 8.83 -19.21
C TRP A 138 7.16 7.70 -19.60
N ASN A 139 7.63 6.84 -20.53
CA ASN A 139 6.92 5.72 -21.14
C ASN A 139 6.54 4.56 -20.17
N PHE A 140 6.66 4.73 -18.84
CA PHE A 140 6.50 3.64 -17.87
C PHE A 140 5.09 3.07 -17.82
N LYS A 141 4.05 3.90 -17.96
CA LYS A 141 2.66 3.42 -17.93
C LYS A 141 2.18 2.85 -19.27
N GLN A 142 2.91 3.04 -20.37
CA GLN A 142 2.45 2.65 -21.72
C GLN A 142 2.08 1.16 -21.80
N LYS A 143 2.86 0.32 -21.12
CA LYS A 143 2.57 -1.11 -21.03
C LYS A 143 1.21 -1.35 -20.35
N TYR A 144 0.98 -0.73 -19.19
CA TYR A 144 -0.30 -0.84 -18.49
C TYR A 144 -1.46 -0.24 -19.31
N ASP A 145 -1.28 0.93 -19.92
CA ASP A 145 -2.29 1.57 -20.77
C ASP A 145 -2.78 0.63 -21.88
N ILE A 146 -1.85 -0.11 -22.53
CA ILE A 146 -2.18 -1.08 -23.57
C ILE A 146 -3.03 -2.22 -23.00
N VAL A 147 -2.67 -2.75 -21.83
CA VAL A 147 -3.46 -3.81 -21.16
C VAL A 147 -4.86 -3.32 -20.83
N ILE A 148 -5.00 -2.13 -20.23
CA ILE A 148 -6.32 -1.55 -19.92
C ILE A 148 -7.15 -1.36 -21.20
N LYS A 149 -6.55 -0.82 -22.27
CA LYS A 149 -7.23 -0.62 -23.56
C LYS A 149 -7.67 -1.93 -24.23
N ASN A 150 -6.94 -3.01 -24.02
CA ASN A 150 -7.32 -4.33 -24.52
C ASN A 150 -8.48 -4.90 -23.68
N LEU A 151 -8.38 -4.84 -22.35
CA LEU A 151 -9.42 -5.29 -21.45
C LEU A 151 -10.75 -4.53 -21.68
N LEU A 152 -10.69 -3.21 -21.86
CA LEU A 152 -11.87 -2.36 -22.13
C LEU A 152 -12.66 -2.80 -23.36
N LYS A 153 -12.01 -3.36 -24.39
CA LYS A 153 -12.66 -3.81 -25.62
C LYS A 153 -13.48 -5.09 -25.43
N ASN A 154 -13.01 -6.00 -24.59
CA ASN A 154 -13.47 -7.39 -24.61
C ASN A 154 -14.04 -7.87 -23.27
N ASP A 155 -13.36 -7.59 -22.16
CA ASP A 155 -13.51 -8.38 -20.93
C ASP A 155 -13.94 -7.55 -19.72
N LEU A 156 -13.51 -6.29 -19.65
CA LEU A 156 -13.56 -5.47 -18.43
C LEU A 156 -14.99 -5.21 -17.93
N LYS A 157 -15.98 -5.15 -18.83
CA LYS A 157 -17.41 -5.01 -18.50
C LYS A 157 -18.04 -6.25 -17.84
N TYR A 158 -17.40 -7.41 -17.93
CA TYR A 158 -17.87 -8.67 -17.35
C TYR A 158 -17.19 -8.99 -16.02
N LEU A 159 -16.15 -8.24 -15.65
CA LEU A 159 -15.44 -8.41 -14.38
C LEU A 159 -16.31 -7.99 -13.20
N ALA A 160 -16.12 -8.68 -12.09
CA ALA A 160 -16.71 -8.30 -10.82
C ALA A 160 -16.08 -6.99 -10.29
N GLN A 161 -16.81 -6.25 -9.45
CA GLN A 161 -16.35 -4.95 -8.92
C GLN A 161 -15.04 -5.06 -8.15
N ASN A 162 -14.84 -6.13 -7.38
CA ASN A 162 -13.61 -6.38 -6.66
C ASN A 162 -12.41 -6.58 -7.62
N GLN A 163 -12.61 -7.26 -8.75
CA GLN A 163 -11.57 -7.41 -9.78
C GLN A 163 -11.25 -6.07 -10.43
N LEU A 164 -12.27 -5.25 -10.74
CA LEU A 164 -12.07 -3.90 -11.25
C LEU A 164 -11.33 -2.99 -10.27
N ALA A 165 -11.66 -3.09 -8.97
CA ALA A 165 -10.96 -2.38 -7.91
C ALA A 165 -9.50 -2.84 -7.78
N ASP A 166 -9.21 -4.14 -7.95
CA ASP A 166 -7.85 -4.65 -7.97
C ASP A 166 -7.04 -4.11 -9.15
N ILE A 167 -7.61 -4.12 -10.36
CA ILE A 167 -6.99 -3.52 -11.55
C ILE A 167 -6.70 -2.04 -11.30
N LEU A 168 -7.68 -1.29 -10.79
CA LEU A 168 -7.51 0.15 -10.50
C LEU A 168 -6.43 0.38 -9.45
N LEU A 169 -6.42 -0.38 -8.35
CA LEU A 169 -5.40 -0.29 -7.31
C LEU A 169 -4.00 -0.55 -7.87
N ASN A 170 -3.83 -1.59 -8.68
CA ASN A 170 -2.55 -1.90 -9.30
C ASN A 170 -2.11 -0.77 -10.23
N TYR A 171 -3.00 -0.29 -11.09
CA TYR A 171 -2.72 0.80 -12.03
C TYR A 171 -2.26 2.08 -11.32
N ILE A 172 -3.03 2.58 -10.34
CA ILE A 172 -2.64 3.80 -9.62
C ILE A 172 -1.37 3.60 -8.78
N THR A 173 -1.12 2.38 -8.30
CA THR A 173 0.11 2.06 -7.54
C THR A 173 1.32 2.10 -8.45
N ILE A 174 1.25 1.51 -9.65
CA ILE A 174 2.35 1.62 -10.63
C ILE A 174 2.58 3.07 -11.04
N LEU A 175 1.51 3.87 -11.20
CA LEU A 175 1.66 5.31 -11.45
C LEU A 175 2.41 6.03 -10.32
N GLU A 176 2.07 5.75 -9.06
CA GLU A 176 2.74 6.34 -7.89
C GLU A 176 4.21 5.92 -7.79
N LEU A 177 4.48 4.62 -7.96
CA LEU A 177 5.83 4.07 -7.96
C LEU A 177 6.67 4.66 -9.10
N SER A 178 6.12 4.82 -10.30
CA SER A 178 6.83 5.41 -11.44
C SER A 178 7.17 6.90 -11.29
N GLN A 179 6.46 7.60 -10.40
CA GLN A 179 6.81 8.98 -10.02
C GLN A 179 7.93 9.00 -8.98
N SER A 180 8.00 7.96 -8.15
CA SER A 180 8.95 7.84 -7.05
C SER A 180 10.29 7.25 -7.49
N TYR A 181 10.27 6.37 -8.49
CA TYR A 181 11.44 5.59 -8.93
C TYR A 181 11.67 5.76 -10.43
N GLN A 182 12.88 6.19 -10.79
CA GLN A 182 13.27 6.40 -12.18
C GLN A 182 13.44 5.08 -12.95
N TYR A 183 13.82 4.01 -12.25
CA TYR A 183 14.04 2.69 -12.83
C TYR A 183 13.08 1.72 -12.15
N LEU A 184 12.02 1.38 -12.88
CA LEU A 184 10.96 0.49 -12.46
C LEU A 184 10.63 -0.41 -13.65
N SER A 185 10.62 -1.73 -13.44
CA SER A 185 10.02 -2.64 -14.40
C SER A 185 9.02 -3.55 -13.72
N TYR A 186 8.03 -4.00 -14.48
CA TYR A 186 6.95 -4.80 -13.98
C TYR A 186 6.31 -5.64 -15.09
N GLU A 187 5.73 -6.77 -14.70
CA GLU A 187 4.90 -7.62 -15.55
C GLU A 187 3.45 -7.58 -15.08
N ILE A 188 2.53 -7.68 -16.03
CA ILE A 188 1.08 -7.68 -15.77
C ILE A 188 0.53 -8.99 -16.35
N ASP A 189 -0.32 -9.66 -15.60
CA ASP A 189 -1.21 -10.66 -16.17
C ASP A 189 -2.23 -9.95 -17.08
N GLU A 190 -2.10 -10.09 -18.40
CA GLU A 190 -2.93 -9.35 -19.37
C GLU A 190 -4.42 -9.74 -19.30
N GLU A 191 -4.75 -10.93 -18.80
CA GLU A 191 -6.14 -11.39 -18.66
C GLU A 191 -6.78 -10.82 -17.39
N LEU A 192 -6.03 -10.75 -16.30
CA LEU A 192 -6.51 -10.26 -15.01
C LEU A 192 -6.29 -8.75 -14.80
N GLY A 193 -5.39 -8.13 -15.57
CA GLY A 193 -5.03 -6.71 -15.46
C GLY A 193 -4.32 -6.34 -14.15
N VAL A 194 -3.65 -7.29 -13.49
CA VAL A 194 -2.95 -7.11 -12.21
C VAL A 194 -1.45 -7.37 -12.35
N VAL A 195 -0.65 -6.70 -11.52
CA VAL A 195 0.82 -6.81 -11.55
C VAL A 195 1.25 -8.11 -10.89
N THR A 196 2.09 -8.87 -11.60
CA THR A 196 2.58 -10.18 -11.16
C THR A 196 4.09 -10.19 -10.92
N GLU A 197 4.85 -9.31 -11.55
CA GLU A 197 6.28 -9.14 -11.29
C GLU A 197 6.60 -7.66 -11.10
N LEU A 198 7.50 -7.35 -10.16
CA LEU A 198 7.96 -6.00 -9.89
C LEU A 198 9.46 -6.01 -9.61
N ASN A 199 10.19 -5.16 -10.31
CA ASN A 199 11.60 -4.94 -10.11
C ASN A 199 11.84 -3.49 -9.67
N LEU A 200 12.37 -3.37 -8.46
CA LEU A 200 12.84 -2.16 -7.80
C LEU A 200 14.32 -2.31 -7.38
N SER A 201 15.07 -3.13 -8.13
CA SER A 201 16.49 -3.34 -7.91
C SER A 201 17.32 -2.18 -8.44
N ASP A 202 18.51 -2.00 -7.86
CA ASP A 202 19.55 -1.10 -8.38
C ASP A 202 19.05 0.33 -8.61
N LEU A 203 18.34 0.87 -7.61
CA LEU A 203 17.88 2.27 -7.63
C LEU A 203 19.04 3.26 -7.44
N GLU A 204 20.24 2.77 -7.14
CA GLU A 204 21.45 3.57 -7.02
C GLU A 204 22.01 3.94 -8.40
N LEU A 205 21.62 5.09 -8.91
CA LEU A 205 22.41 5.77 -9.92
C LEU A 205 23.00 7.02 -9.32
N GLU A 206 24.22 6.98 -8.81
CA GLU A 206 25.07 8.18 -8.74
C GLU A 206 25.53 8.55 -10.16
N THR A 207 24.59 8.98 -11.01
CA THR A 207 25.01 9.68 -12.23
C THR A 207 25.30 11.13 -11.87
N LYS A 208 26.54 11.56 -12.12
CA LYS A 208 26.95 12.97 -12.02
C LYS A 208 25.95 13.83 -12.80
N GLY A 209 25.16 14.64 -12.10
CA GLY A 209 24.14 15.50 -12.71
C GLY A 209 22.73 15.33 -12.14
N LEU A 210 22.49 14.35 -11.26
CA LEU A 210 21.22 14.24 -10.56
C LEU A 210 21.04 15.37 -9.53
N PRO A 211 19.81 15.90 -9.35
CA PRO A 211 19.48 16.86 -8.31
C PRO A 211 20.04 16.45 -6.94
N TYR A 212 20.74 17.37 -6.28
CA TYR A 212 21.14 17.22 -4.88
C TYR A 212 19.90 16.86 -4.03
N GLY A 213 19.93 15.70 -3.36
CA GLY A 213 18.87 15.26 -2.44
C GLY A 213 18.17 13.95 -2.83
N TRP A 214 18.43 13.39 -4.00
CA TRP A 214 17.93 12.06 -4.36
C TRP A 214 18.80 10.96 -3.71
N LYS A 215 18.40 10.53 -2.51
CA LYS A 215 18.91 9.32 -1.87
C LYS A 215 17.95 8.18 -2.24
N TYR A 216 18.36 7.27 -3.11
CA TYR A 216 17.43 6.40 -3.84
C TYR A 216 17.26 4.99 -3.31
N ASN A 217 18.14 4.53 -2.42
CA ASN A 217 18.06 3.15 -1.97
C ASN A 217 16.93 3.02 -0.95
N ILE A 218 16.08 2.02 -1.16
CA ILE A 218 15.00 1.67 -0.23
C ILE A 218 15.65 1.18 1.07
N GLU A 219 15.25 1.73 2.22
CA GLU A 219 15.75 1.33 3.53
C GLU A 219 14.77 0.44 4.31
N SER A 220 13.47 0.59 4.03
CA SER A 220 12.38 -0.21 4.56
C SER A 220 11.33 -0.52 3.49
N ILE A 221 10.65 -1.65 3.62
CA ILE A 221 9.51 -2.00 2.77
C ILE A 221 8.37 -0.99 2.92
N GLU A 222 8.20 -0.41 4.11
CA GLU A 222 7.21 0.66 4.39
C GLU A 222 7.44 1.91 3.53
N ASP A 223 8.68 2.15 3.08
CA ASP A 223 9.01 3.28 2.21
C ASP A 223 8.47 3.09 0.78
N ILE A 224 8.21 1.85 0.38
CA ILE A 224 7.68 1.50 -0.95
C ILE A 224 6.16 1.68 -0.94
N THR A 225 5.75 2.94 -1.11
CA THR A 225 4.35 3.35 -1.07
C THR A 225 3.49 2.46 -2.00
N GLY A 226 2.56 1.73 -1.40
CA GLY A 226 1.58 0.93 -2.13
C GLY A 226 1.99 -0.49 -2.49
N LEU A 227 3.20 -0.95 -2.15
CA LEU A 227 3.67 -2.30 -2.51
C LEU A 227 2.69 -3.39 -2.06
N THR A 228 2.14 -3.29 -0.85
CA THR A 228 1.20 -4.28 -0.29
C THR A 228 -0.18 -4.27 -0.97
N ASN A 229 -0.46 -3.29 -1.84
CA ASN A 229 -1.66 -3.29 -2.68
C ASN A 229 -1.51 -4.25 -3.88
N LEU A 230 -0.29 -4.60 -4.28
CA LEU A 230 0.01 -5.53 -5.37
C LEU A 230 -0.13 -6.98 -4.88
N THR A 231 -1.34 -7.34 -4.43
CA THR A 231 -1.60 -8.61 -3.73
C THR A 231 -1.44 -9.86 -4.60
N HIS A 232 -1.36 -9.70 -5.92
CA HIS A 232 -1.13 -10.76 -6.90
C HIS A 232 0.34 -10.88 -7.33
N LEU A 233 1.25 -10.15 -6.67
CA LEU A 233 2.66 -10.18 -6.98
C LEU A 233 3.25 -11.57 -6.70
N ILE A 234 3.83 -12.18 -7.73
CA ILE A 234 4.47 -13.49 -7.73
C ILE A 234 5.99 -13.33 -7.57
N LYS A 235 6.58 -12.34 -8.25
CA LYS A 235 8.02 -12.08 -8.19
C LYS A 235 8.32 -10.64 -7.78
N LEU A 236 9.25 -10.49 -6.84
CA LEU A 236 9.70 -9.20 -6.36
C LEU A 236 11.23 -9.15 -6.32
N ASP A 237 11.81 -8.24 -7.09
CA ASP A 237 13.24 -7.94 -7.03
C ASP A 237 13.48 -6.63 -6.30
N LEU A 238 14.15 -6.73 -5.15
CA LEU A 238 14.56 -5.64 -4.28
C LEU A 238 16.09 -5.64 -4.07
N SER A 239 16.82 -6.37 -4.90
CA SER A 239 18.28 -6.46 -4.78
C SER A 239 18.98 -5.12 -4.95
N ASN A 240 20.18 -4.98 -4.39
CA ASN A 240 20.99 -3.75 -4.49
C ASN A 240 20.26 -2.52 -3.91
N ASN A 241 19.75 -2.66 -2.70
CA ASN A 241 19.12 -1.58 -1.93
C ASN A 241 19.75 -1.50 -0.52
N ASN A 242 19.14 -0.73 0.39
CA ASN A 242 19.58 -0.58 1.78
C ASN A 242 18.59 -1.18 2.79
N ILE A 243 17.80 -2.18 2.36
CA ILE A 243 16.69 -2.72 3.16
C ILE A 243 17.24 -3.37 4.42
N ARG A 244 16.68 -2.96 5.56
CA ARG A 244 17.05 -3.48 6.89
C ARG A 244 16.00 -4.38 7.51
N THR A 245 14.76 -4.30 7.04
CA THR A 245 13.65 -5.12 7.53
C THR A 245 12.66 -5.46 6.44
N VAL A 246 12.03 -6.63 6.52
CA VAL A 246 11.10 -7.18 5.51
C VAL A 246 9.72 -7.51 6.07
N LYS A 247 9.39 -7.03 7.27
CA LYS A 247 8.16 -7.32 8.01
C LYS A 247 6.89 -7.25 7.15
N ASP A 248 6.73 -6.21 6.33
CA ASP A 248 5.48 -6.01 5.57
C ASP A 248 5.31 -6.91 4.34
N LEU A 249 6.36 -7.63 3.93
CA LEU A 249 6.25 -8.58 2.81
C LEU A 249 5.34 -9.78 3.14
N MET A 250 5.09 -10.04 4.43
CA MET A 250 4.12 -11.07 4.86
C MET A 250 2.69 -10.82 4.34
N GLN A 251 2.38 -9.58 3.91
CA GLN A 251 1.08 -9.22 3.34
C GLN A 251 0.92 -9.69 1.87
N LEU A 252 2.02 -9.95 1.17
CA LEU A 252 2.04 -10.40 -0.22
C LEU A 252 1.83 -11.91 -0.31
N LYS A 253 0.56 -12.33 -0.22
CA LYS A 253 0.19 -13.75 -0.07
C LYS A 253 0.55 -14.64 -1.27
N CYS A 254 0.67 -14.04 -2.45
CA CYS A 254 1.00 -14.74 -3.70
C CYS A 254 2.50 -14.70 -4.04
N LEU A 255 3.34 -14.10 -3.20
CA LEU A 255 4.76 -13.94 -3.51
C LEU A 255 5.50 -15.29 -3.44
N GLU A 256 6.05 -15.71 -4.57
CA GLU A 256 6.77 -16.98 -4.73
C GLU A 256 8.29 -16.79 -4.85
N GLU A 257 8.74 -15.71 -5.49
CA GLU A 257 10.16 -15.41 -5.68
C GLU A 257 10.51 -14.03 -5.14
N LEU A 258 11.50 -13.98 -4.25
CA LEU A 258 11.96 -12.76 -3.60
C LEU A 258 13.48 -12.64 -3.70
N ASN A 259 13.95 -11.62 -4.40
CA ASN A 259 15.37 -11.29 -4.45
C ASN A 259 15.65 -10.10 -3.52
N LEU A 260 16.41 -10.35 -2.45
CA LEU A 260 16.87 -9.38 -1.46
C LEU A 260 18.40 -9.30 -1.42
N SER A 261 19.09 -9.84 -2.41
CA SER A 261 20.55 -9.84 -2.43
C SER A 261 21.14 -8.43 -2.37
N ASN A 262 22.34 -8.31 -1.79
CA ASN A 262 23.02 -7.04 -1.60
C ASN A 262 22.14 -5.97 -0.92
N ASN A 263 21.61 -6.30 0.26
CA ASN A 263 20.88 -5.38 1.14
C ASN A 263 21.59 -5.25 2.49
N LYS A 264 20.90 -4.78 3.54
CA LYS A 264 21.46 -4.54 4.88
C LYS A 264 20.75 -5.33 5.96
N LEU A 265 20.19 -6.49 5.62
CA LEU A 265 19.58 -7.42 6.58
C LEU A 265 20.66 -8.01 7.48
N ASN A 266 20.44 -7.97 8.79
CA ASN A 266 21.45 -8.31 9.79
C ASN A 266 20.88 -9.02 11.05
N ASP A 267 19.59 -8.82 11.33
CA ASP A 267 18.91 -9.33 12.51
C ASP A 267 18.20 -10.67 12.19
N GLU A 268 18.27 -11.64 13.10
CA GLU A 268 17.66 -12.96 12.93
C GLU A 268 16.13 -12.91 12.91
N ILE A 269 15.51 -11.85 13.47
CA ILE A 269 14.06 -11.66 13.40
C ILE A 269 13.53 -11.61 11.96
N GLU A 270 14.38 -11.19 11.01
CA GLU A 270 14.01 -11.13 9.59
C GLU A 270 13.71 -12.51 9.01
N ILE A 271 14.30 -13.58 9.57
CA ILE A 271 14.00 -14.97 9.18
C ILE A 271 12.57 -15.35 9.56
N GLU A 272 12.08 -14.88 10.71
CA GLU A 272 10.69 -15.11 11.12
C GLU A 272 9.72 -14.48 10.12
N TYR A 273 9.98 -13.24 9.71
CA TYR A 273 9.14 -12.56 8.70
C TYR A 273 9.18 -13.26 7.35
N LEU A 274 10.37 -13.66 6.86
CA LEU A 274 10.51 -14.40 5.60
C LEU A 274 9.79 -15.75 5.65
N ASN A 275 9.88 -16.47 6.77
CA ASN A 275 9.14 -17.71 6.98
C ASN A 275 7.62 -17.51 7.05
N ASN A 276 7.13 -16.32 7.37
CA ASN A 276 5.70 -16.03 7.41
C ASN A 276 5.11 -15.63 6.05
N ILE A 277 5.93 -15.47 5.00
CA ILE A 277 5.43 -15.32 3.62
C ILE A 277 4.80 -16.65 3.18
N CYS A 278 3.55 -16.60 2.71
CA CYS A 278 2.72 -17.79 2.55
C CYS A 278 3.19 -18.70 1.41
N ALA A 279 3.33 -18.12 0.22
CA ALA A 279 3.59 -18.85 -1.02
C ALA A 279 5.07 -18.92 -1.42
N ILE A 280 5.98 -18.42 -0.57
CA ILE A 280 7.40 -18.26 -0.94
C ILE A 280 8.06 -19.60 -1.28
N GLN A 281 8.76 -19.63 -2.41
CA GLN A 281 9.47 -20.80 -2.94
C GLN A 281 10.96 -20.52 -3.12
N LEU A 282 11.32 -19.26 -3.41
CA LEU A 282 12.71 -18.85 -3.62
C LEU A 282 13.00 -17.55 -2.88
N ILE A 283 14.08 -17.55 -2.10
CA ILE A 283 14.61 -16.36 -1.45
C ILE A 283 16.10 -16.26 -1.76
N ASP A 284 16.51 -15.10 -2.29
CA ASP A 284 17.93 -14.77 -2.42
C ASP A 284 18.33 -13.71 -1.39
N LEU A 285 19.29 -14.05 -0.53
CA LEU A 285 19.82 -13.23 0.55
C LEU A 285 21.33 -13.02 0.45
N HIS A 286 21.99 -13.48 -0.62
CA HIS A 286 23.45 -13.33 -0.70
C HIS A 286 23.86 -11.85 -0.57
N ASP A 287 25.07 -11.62 -0.07
CA ASP A 287 25.60 -10.28 0.20
C ASP A 287 24.74 -9.44 1.19
N ASN A 288 23.99 -10.09 2.08
CA ASN A 288 23.50 -9.51 3.32
C ASN A 288 24.31 -10.05 4.51
N SER A 289 24.48 -9.23 5.56
CA SER A 289 25.17 -9.66 6.79
C SER A 289 24.48 -10.83 7.49
N ILE A 290 23.16 -10.99 7.33
CA ILE A 290 22.42 -12.14 7.86
C ILE A 290 22.84 -13.46 7.20
N ALA A 291 23.28 -13.46 5.94
CA ALA A 291 23.58 -14.68 5.19
C ALA A 291 24.80 -15.44 5.74
N GLU A 292 25.69 -14.75 6.46
CA GLU A 292 26.83 -15.35 7.17
C GLU A 292 26.44 -15.99 8.51
N LYS A 293 25.25 -15.65 9.04
CA LYS A 293 24.79 -16.07 10.37
C LYS A 293 23.78 -17.21 10.33
N VAL A 294 23.15 -17.42 9.18
CA VAL A 294 22.05 -18.38 9.02
C VAL A 294 22.43 -19.48 8.04
N THR A 295 21.60 -20.52 8.04
CA THR A 295 21.72 -21.72 7.23
C THR A 295 20.38 -21.99 6.54
N LYS A 296 20.38 -22.86 5.53
CA LYS A 296 19.14 -23.24 4.82
C LYS A 296 18.10 -23.89 5.75
N SER A 297 18.51 -24.47 6.88
CA SER A 297 17.60 -25.09 7.86
C SER A 297 16.83 -24.09 8.71
N ASP A 298 17.22 -22.81 8.73
CA ASP A 298 16.50 -21.76 9.45
C ASP A 298 15.22 -21.32 8.71
N PHE A 299 15.03 -21.81 7.48
CA PHE A 299 13.90 -21.51 6.62
C PHE A 299 12.96 -22.72 6.47
N LYS A 300 11.73 -22.45 6.00
CA LYS A 300 10.74 -23.50 5.65
C LYS A 300 11.37 -24.57 4.72
N PRO A 301 11.12 -25.87 4.93
CA PRO A 301 11.80 -26.97 4.23
C PRO A 301 11.72 -26.99 2.69
N ASN A 302 10.69 -26.36 2.11
CA ASN A 302 10.46 -26.33 0.66
C ASN A 302 10.93 -25.03 0.00
N VAL A 303 11.55 -24.12 0.77
CA VAL A 303 12.05 -22.85 0.25
C VAL A 303 13.48 -23.03 -0.21
N LYS A 304 13.73 -22.72 -1.49
CA LYS A 304 15.08 -22.61 -2.02
C LYS A 304 15.70 -21.30 -1.53
N VAL A 305 16.74 -21.41 -0.72
CA VAL A 305 17.45 -20.23 -0.20
C VAL A 305 18.85 -20.14 -0.78
N ILE A 306 19.17 -18.96 -1.32
CA ILE A 306 20.50 -18.60 -1.81
C ILE A 306 21.13 -17.68 -0.74
N LEU A 307 22.21 -18.14 -0.13
CA LEU A 307 22.96 -17.40 0.89
C LEU A 307 24.32 -16.92 0.39
N LYS A 308 24.79 -17.49 -0.73
CA LYS A 308 26.09 -17.22 -1.33
C LYS A 308 25.96 -17.20 -2.84
N THR A 309 26.80 -16.41 -3.50
CA THR A 309 26.94 -16.46 -4.95
C THR A 309 27.53 -17.80 -5.38
N TYR A 310 27.34 -18.17 -6.64
CA TYR A 310 27.97 -19.36 -7.20
C TYR A 310 29.50 -19.33 -7.09
N LEU A 311 30.11 -18.15 -7.21
CA LEU A 311 31.56 -17.97 -7.05
C LEU A 311 32.00 -18.23 -5.61
N GLN A 312 31.31 -17.67 -4.63
CA GLN A 312 31.58 -17.92 -3.21
C GLN A 312 31.44 -19.42 -2.87
N GLU A 313 30.41 -20.10 -3.39
CA GLU A 313 30.26 -21.56 -3.19
C GLU A 313 31.40 -22.36 -3.84
N LEU A 314 31.92 -21.93 -4.99
CA LEU A 314 33.06 -22.57 -5.64
C LEU A 314 34.35 -22.37 -4.85
N GLU A 315 34.63 -21.15 -4.41
CA GLU A 315 35.82 -20.79 -3.63
C GLU A 315 35.91 -21.64 -2.36
N GLU A 316 34.82 -21.79 -1.60
CA GLU A 316 34.79 -22.63 -0.40
C GLU A 316 35.07 -24.11 -0.69
N ARG A 317 34.51 -24.64 -1.80
CA ARG A 317 34.78 -26.03 -2.22
C ARG A 317 36.25 -26.22 -2.60
N PHE A 318 36.88 -25.22 -3.20
CA PHE A 318 38.30 -25.27 -3.51
C PHE A 318 39.14 -25.23 -2.22
N GLU A 319 38.89 -24.29 -1.32
CA GLU A 319 39.61 -24.16 -0.05
C GLU A 319 39.54 -25.43 0.81
N GLN A 320 38.35 -26.03 0.93
CA GLN A 320 38.17 -27.28 1.68
C GLN A 320 39.00 -28.44 1.11
N ARG A 321 39.17 -28.50 -0.23
CA ARG A 321 40.02 -29.52 -0.88
C ARG A 321 41.51 -29.29 -0.65
N PHE A 322 41.95 -28.03 -0.53
CA PHE A 322 43.35 -27.71 -0.24
C PHE A 322 43.71 -27.96 1.22
N LEU A 323 42.80 -27.76 2.16
CA LEU A 323 43.02 -28.02 3.59
C LEU A 323 43.00 -29.51 3.97
N GLN A 324 42.54 -30.38 3.08
CA GLN A 324 42.48 -31.84 3.28
C GLN A 324 43.66 -32.62 2.67
N ASN A 325 44.60 -31.95 1.99
CA ASN A 325 45.80 -32.54 1.38
C ASN A 325 47.09 -32.07 2.09
#